data_AF-A0A0W0ZAD6-F1
#
_entry.id   AF-A0A0W0ZAD6-F1
#
_cell.length_a   1.000
_cell.length_b   1.000
_cell.length_c   1.000
_cell.angle_alpha   90.00
_cell.angle_beta   90.00
_cell.angle_gamma   90.00
#
_symmetry.space_group_name_H-M   'P 1'
#
loop_
_entity.id
_entity.type
_entity.pdbx_description
1 polymer ?
#
loop_
_entity_poly.entity_id
_entity_poly.type
_entity_poly.pdbx_seq_one_letter_code
_entity_poly.pdbx_strand_id
1 'polypeptide(L)'
;MFKRMSGKIIFFLLVQSCFHPIVLAQKAQINRLLPQTLTLSHLPPAMMEKMRIDETTSYAQGHLFYDSALSLKDTSGRIISNLKDFQRTATYQLEHIKSPDFLINNIWFFSPDGSDEIVTRDNIREKCTFEAPCQKLSQEIIDALPEDEKIYLWLASGDYDLPSHQQQKGQFLSLKHRMAIVGRTADFKHIAYGEERPVLKGSLLWNDYAGHEGAAGTIENVIVKTNANPVQVDNYDFDINIYSNGFLTLSNVLLIKKTDGRGLNIFADAIDARDLTCHLNSDDTSMNIFTDGMLILEKTNLTIVGKNSGNIYAMNSYVDITDSNFNVVEEDCDATSVTIDSRNYFALKHGIDARMSHSSIFVTSKNPDCAYQKRTSLRGIHLLTDDAAKHPAVLYHNQITVKGMSAKSTAIESYRSPMDFFNMSVLAESKLNDAVAVAGKAELYFTDEDSHIQVVSSTNTQLFEDKITVHNDPEMPSKCQINNGPEMPCS
;
A
#
# COMPACT_ATOMS: atom_id res chain seq x y z
N MET A 1 -12.16 -39.10 12.58
CA MET A 1 -10.69 -39.25 12.54
C MET A 1 -10.17 -38.31 11.46
N PHE A 2 -10.07 -37.01 11.76
CA PHE A 2 -9.70 -35.97 10.78
C PHE A 2 -8.18 -35.80 10.78
N LYS A 3 -7.55 -36.11 9.65
CA LYS A 3 -6.12 -35.86 9.41
C LYS A 3 -5.91 -34.37 9.17
N ARG A 4 -5.01 -33.78 9.98
CA ARG A 4 -4.38 -32.47 9.75
C ARG A 4 -3.84 -32.40 8.31
N MET A 5 -4.36 -31.50 7.48
CA MET A 5 -3.67 -31.00 6.29
C MET A 5 -2.97 -29.70 6.67
N SER A 6 -1.71 -29.83 7.08
CA SER A 6 -0.78 -28.72 7.26
C SER A 6 0.09 -28.59 6.01
N GLY A 7 0.13 -27.39 5.43
CA GLY A 7 1.22 -26.93 4.55
C GLY A 7 1.26 -27.55 3.16
N LYS A 8 0.49 -26.98 2.22
CA LYS A 8 0.70 -26.99 0.75
C LYS A 8 -0.48 -26.29 0.05
N ILE A 9 -0.59 -24.96 0.22
CA ILE A 9 -1.53 -24.13 -0.56
C ILE A 9 -0.82 -22.82 -0.91
N ILE A 10 0.27 -22.88 -1.68
CA ILE A 10 0.83 -21.77 -2.50
C ILE A 10 1.74 -22.44 -3.54
N PHE A 11 1.22 -23.10 -4.59
CA PHE A 11 2.10 -23.54 -5.71
C PHE A 11 1.40 -23.83 -7.05
N PHE A 12 0.15 -23.41 -7.26
CA PHE A 12 -0.53 -23.67 -8.54
C PHE A 12 -1.28 -22.45 -9.03
N LEU A 13 -0.56 -21.55 -9.70
CA LEU A 13 -1.01 -20.68 -10.79
C LEU A 13 0.24 -20.17 -11.48
N LEU A 14 0.71 -20.92 -12.48
CA LEU A 14 1.81 -20.53 -13.36
C LEU A 14 1.38 -20.90 -14.78
N VAL A 15 1.80 -20.06 -15.73
CA VAL A 15 1.71 -20.23 -17.19
C VAL A 15 0.47 -19.60 -17.86
N GLN A 16 0.31 -18.26 -17.82
CA GLN A 16 -0.24 -17.52 -18.99
C GLN A 16 -0.04 -15.97 -19.07
N SER A 17 0.90 -15.33 -18.36
CA SER A 17 1.04 -13.85 -18.36
C SER A 17 2.43 -13.29 -18.74
N CYS A 18 3.14 -13.91 -19.69
CA CYS A 18 4.60 -13.74 -19.83
C CYS A 18 5.14 -12.39 -20.37
N PHE A 19 4.32 -11.37 -20.68
CA PHE A 19 4.83 -10.10 -21.27
C PHE A 19 4.17 -8.80 -20.76
N HIS A 20 3.14 -8.86 -19.91
CA HIS A 20 2.34 -7.68 -19.54
C HIS A 20 2.85 -6.82 -18.36
N PRO A 21 3.42 -7.37 -17.25
CA PRO A 21 3.63 -6.58 -16.03
C PRO A 21 4.73 -5.51 -16.15
N ILE A 22 5.76 -5.72 -16.97
CA ILE A 22 6.87 -4.75 -17.15
C ILE A 22 6.43 -3.53 -17.97
N VAL A 23 5.61 -3.74 -19.01
CA VAL A 23 5.02 -2.64 -19.80
C VAL A 23 4.07 -1.82 -18.92
N LEU A 24 3.36 -2.47 -18.00
CA LEU A 24 2.50 -1.79 -17.01
C LEU A 24 3.33 -0.99 -16.00
N ALA A 25 4.43 -1.54 -15.47
CA ALA A 25 5.34 -0.83 -14.55
C ALA A 25 6.00 0.40 -15.21
N GLN A 26 6.50 0.26 -16.43
CA GLN A 26 7.08 1.38 -17.19
C GLN A 26 6.02 2.42 -17.55
N LYS A 27 4.81 2.01 -17.96
CA LYS A 27 3.71 2.95 -18.22
C LYS A 27 3.23 3.65 -16.94
N ALA A 28 3.18 2.96 -15.81
CA ALA A 28 2.88 3.57 -14.52
C ALA A 28 3.92 4.64 -14.19
N GLN A 29 5.22 4.32 -14.25
CA GLN A 29 6.30 5.30 -14.06
C GLN A 29 6.23 6.47 -15.06
N ILE A 30 5.94 6.23 -16.34
CA ILE A 30 5.80 7.30 -17.35
C ILE A 30 4.59 8.20 -17.04
N ASN A 31 3.46 7.63 -16.65
CA ASN A 31 2.29 8.41 -16.22
C ASN A 31 2.56 9.21 -14.94
N ARG A 32 3.48 8.76 -14.05
CA ARG A 32 3.95 9.55 -12.89
C ARG A 32 4.69 10.83 -13.29
N LEU A 33 5.28 10.87 -14.48
CA LEU A 33 6.12 11.98 -14.94
C LEU A 33 5.35 13.08 -15.68
N LEU A 34 4.10 12.82 -16.08
CA LEU A 34 3.28 13.85 -16.69
C LEU A 34 2.74 14.78 -15.58
N PRO A 35 3.11 16.08 -15.59
CA PRO A 35 2.64 17.00 -14.58
C PRO A 35 1.12 17.16 -14.70
N GLN A 36 0.40 16.72 -13.67
CA GLN A 36 -1.03 16.98 -13.55
C GLN A 36 -1.24 18.45 -13.21
N THR A 37 -2.13 19.11 -13.97
CA THR A 37 -2.47 20.51 -13.73
C THR A 37 -3.22 20.63 -12.41
N LEU A 38 -2.87 21.64 -11.61
CA LEU A 38 -3.62 21.98 -10.41
C LEU A 38 -4.94 22.62 -10.81
N THR A 39 -6.04 22.07 -10.30
CA THR A 39 -7.41 22.56 -10.54
C THR A 39 -8.12 22.88 -9.23
N LEU A 40 -9.29 23.50 -9.32
CA LEU A 40 -10.05 23.97 -8.17
C LEU A 40 -10.48 22.85 -7.23
N SER A 41 -10.91 21.71 -7.79
CA SER A 41 -11.38 20.58 -6.97
C SER A 41 -10.30 19.95 -6.09
N HIS A 42 -9.02 20.26 -6.32
CA HIS A 42 -7.90 19.86 -5.47
C HIS A 42 -7.73 20.73 -4.22
N LEU A 43 -8.32 21.93 -4.19
CA LEU A 43 -8.24 22.82 -3.04
C LEU A 43 -9.23 22.38 -1.96
N PRO A 44 -8.79 22.25 -0.69
CA PRO A 44 -9.70 22.00 0.42
C PRO A 44 -10.73 23.14 0.57
N PRO A 45 -11.97 22.86 1.03
CA PRO A 45 -13.02 23.89 1.19
C PRO A 45 -12.57 25.11 2.02
N ALA A 46 -11.83 24.90 3.12
CA ALA A 46 -11.31 26.00 3.94
C ALA A 46 -10.31 26.92 3.19
N MET A 47 -9.56 26.36 2.23
CA MET A 47 -8.64 27.15 1.40
C MET A 47 -9.42 28.00 0.38
N MET A 48 -10.46 27.42 -0.21
CA MET A 48 -11.38 28.09 -1.14
C MET A 48 -12.06 29.28 -0.47
N GLU A 49 -12.62 29.09 0.72
CA GLU A 49 -13.28 30.13 1.51
C GLU A 49 -12.31 31.29 1.80
N LYS A 50 -11.09 30.96 2.23
CA LYS A 50 -10.05 31.97 2.51
C LYS A 50 -9.66 32.77 1.26
N MET A 51 -9.63 32.12 0.09
CA MET A 51 -9.32 32.76 -1.19
C MET A 51 -10.53 33.48 -1.82
N ARG A 52 -11.73 33.31 -1.26
CA ARG A 52 -12.99 33.90 -1.77
C ARG A 52 -13.26 33.54 -3.24
N ILE A 53 -12.98 32.29 -3.61
CA ILE A 53 -13.22 31.81 -4.97
C ILE A 53 -14.70 31.46 -5.13
N ASP A 54 -15.29 31.86 -6.26
CA ASP A 54 -16.67 31.55 -6.61
C ASP A 54 -16.86 30.04 -6.89
N GLU A 55 -17.87 29.44 -6.27
CA GLU A 55 -18.23 28.05 -6.44
C GLU A 55 -18.72 27.68 -7.85
N THR A 56 -19.02 28.67 -8.71
CA THR A 56 -19.39 28.40 -10.12
C THR A 56 -18.22 27.93 -10.98
N THR A 57 -17.00 27.96 -10.44
CA THR A 57 -15.77 27.61 -11.17
C THR A 57 -15.42 26.12 -11.15
N SER A 58 -16.20 25.28 -10.46
CA SER A 58 -16.20 23.83 -10.63
C SER A 58 -17.60 23.28 -10.43
N TYR A 59 -18.07 22.46 -11.36
CA TYR A 59 -19.43 21.93 -11.33
C TYR A 59 -19.55 20.60 -12.07
N ALA A 60 -20.61 19.86 -11.75
CA ALA A 60 -21.00 18.65 -12.46
C ALA A 60 -22.37 18.84 -13.11
N GLN A 61 -22.62 18.09 -14.18
CA GLN A 61 -23.93 18.03 -14.84
C GLN A 61 -24.09 16.66 -15.48
N GLY A 62 -25.20 15.97 -15.22
CA GLY A 62 -25.42 14.61 -15.70
C GLY A 62 -24.31 13.66 -15.21
N HIS A 63 -23.55 13.11 -16.15
CA HIS A 63 -22.39 12.23 -15.93
C HIS A 63 -21.04 12.90 -16.22
N LEU A 64 -21.01 14.24 -16.23
CA LEU A 64 -19.87 15.06 -16.62
C LEU A 64 -19.38 15.92 -15.45
N PHE A 65 -18.08 16.23 -15.46
CA PHE A 65 -17.46 17.17 -14.52
C PHE A 65 -16.60 18.20 -15.23
N TYR A 66 -16.75 19.45 -14.79
CA TYR A 66 -16.04 20.63 -15.27
C TYR A 66 -15.25 21.25 -14.12
N ASP A 67 -14.01 21.63 -14.40
CA ASP A 67 -13.11 22.19 -13.39
C ASP A 67 -12.25 23.31 -13.97
N SER A 68 -11.83 24.22 -13.11
CA SER A 68 -10.99 25.36 -13.45
C SER A 68 -9.54 25.07 -13.08
N ALA A 69 -8.66 25.01 -14.07
CA ALA A 69 -7.23 25.03 -13.82
C ALA A 69 -6.83 26.36 -13.16
N LEU A 70 -5.93 26.29 -12.18
CA LEU A 70 -5.54 27.45 -11.39
C LEU A 70 -4.02 27.51 -11.17
N SER A 71 -3.57 28.66 -10.72
CA SER A 71 -2.19 28.87 -10.31
C SER A 71 -2.19 29.61 -8.97
N LEU A 72 -1.40 29.11 -8.05
CA LEU A 72 -1.22 29.65 -6.71
C LEU A 72 0.17 30.27 -6.59
N LYS A 73 0.30 31.28 -5.74
CA LYS A 73 1.59 31.86 -5.36
C LYS A 73 1.88 31.50 -3.91
N ASP A 74 3.00 30.83 -3.68
CA ASP A 74 3.43 30.49 -2.32
C ASP A 74 4.06 31.70 -1.60
N THR A 75 4.40 31.53 -0.32
CA THR A 75 4.96 32.59 0.52
C THR A 75 6.34 33.07 0.06
N SER A 76 7.06 32.28 -0.74
CA SER A 76 8.33 32.68 -1.37
C SER A 76 8.13 33.46 -2.68
N GLY A 77 6.89 33.55 -3.15
CA GLY A 77 6.53 34.19 -4.42
C GLY A 77 6.60 33.25 -5.63
N ARG A 78 6.89 31.95 -5.43
CA ARG A 78 6.91 30.95 -6.50
C ARG A 78 5.49 30.59 -6.92
N ILE A 79 5.29 30.43 -8.23
CA ILE A 79 4.01 30.05 -8.83
C ILE A 79 3.91 28.52 -8.88
N ILE A 80 2.79 28.01 -8.38
CA ILE A 80 2.41 26.59 -8.33
C ILE A 80 1.22 26.38 -9.25
N SER A 81 1.43 25.63 -10.33
CA SER A 81 0.38 25.28 -11.30
C SER A 81 0.24 23.78 -11.53
N ASN A 82 1.12 22.97 -10.92
CA ASN A 82 1.05 21.51 -10.98
C ASN A 82 0.66 20.94 -9.63
N LEU A 83 -0.14 19.87 -9.64
CA LEU A 83 -0.62 19.21 -8.43
C LEU A 83 0.53 18.67 -7.57
N LYS A 84 1.60 18.16 -8.19
CA LYS A 84 2.77 17.62 -7.45
C LYS A 84 3.50 18.65 -6.59
N ASP A 85 3.41 19.93 -6.97
CA ASP A 85 4.10 21.03 -6.29
C ASP A 85 3.19 21.68 -5.22
N PHE A 86 1.91 21.27 -5.16
CA PHE A 86 0.91 21.77 -4.22
C PHE A 86 0.97 21.02 -2.88
N GLN A 87 1.04 21.77 -1.78
CA GLN A 87 1.06 21.25 -0.41
C GLN A 87 -0.16 21.76 0.36
N ARG A 88 -1.09 20.88 0.73
CA ARG A 88 -2.39 21.27 1.31
C ARG A 88 -2.30 22.12 2.58
N THR A 89 -1.23 21.97 3.37
CA THR A 89 -1.01 22.68 4.63
C THR A 89 -0.29 24.02 4.47
N ALA A 90 0.25 24.30 3.27
CA ALA A 90 0.94 25.55 3.01
C ALA A 90 -0.05 26.70 2.79
N THR A 91 0.43 27.93 3.00
CA THR A 91 -0.33 29.15 2.71
C THR A 91 -0.04 29.61 1.30
N TYR A 92 -1.11 29.89 0.55
CA TYR A 92 -1.06 30.37 -0.82
C TYR A 92 -1.90 31.62 -1.01
N GLN A 93 -1.59 32.38 -2.05
CA GLN A 93 -2.42 33.41 -2.64
C GLN A 93 -2.89 32.92 -4.02
N LEU A 94 -4.14 33.17 -4.38
CA LEU A 94 -4.61 32.89 -5.73
C LEU A 94 -3.96 33.88 -6.70
N GLU A 95 -3.27 33.36 -7.72
CA GLU A 95 -2.67 34.19 -8.78
C GLU A 95 -3.61 34.26 -9.99
N HIS A 96 -4.09 33.11 -10.45
CA HIS A 96 -4.92 33.01 -11.64
C HIS A 96 -5.89 31.83 -11.54
N ILE A 97 -7.10 32.01 -12.05
CA ILE A 97 -8.08 30.95 -12.27
C ILE A 97 -8.57 31.02 -13.73
N LYS A 98 -8.51 29.91 -14.45
CA LYS A 98 -9.05 29.82 -15.81
C LYS A 98 -10.55 29.57 -15.76
N SER A 99 -11.25 29.84 -16.87
CA SER A 99 -12.63 29.39 -17.03
C SER A 99 -12.74 27.87 -16.88
N PRO A 100 -13.86 27.34 -16.38
CA PRO A 100 -14.07 25.90 -16.28
C PRO A 100 -13.93 25.24 -17.65
N ASP A 101 -13.24 24.11 -17.69
CA ASP A 101 -13.13 23.25 -18.86
C ASP A 101 -13.65 21.85 -18.54
N PHE A 102 -14.09 21.13 -19.56
CA PHE A 102 -14.49 19.74 -19.43
C PHE A 102 -13.28 18.90 -19.00
N LEU A 103 -13.42 18.19 -17.88
CA LEU A 103 -12.33 17.38 -17.31
C LEU A 103 -12.59 15.88 -17.45
N ILE A 104 -13.79 15.42 -17.06
CA ILE A 104 -14.10 14.00 -16.91
C ILE A 104 -15.55 13.73 -17.35
N ASN A 105 -15.78 12.60 -18.04
CA ASN A 105 -17.09 12.01 -18.30
C ASN A 105 -17.21 10.63 -17.62
N ASN A 106 -18.37 9.99 -17.79
CA ASN A 106 -18.65 8.63 -17.30
C ASN A 106 -18.53 8.52 -15.78
N ILE A 107 -19.11 9.51 -15.10
CA ILE A 107 -19.20 9.57 -13.66
C ILE A 107 -20.60 9.15 -13.23
N TRP A 108 -20.71 8.13 -12.38
CA TRP A 108 -21.95 7.80 -11.66
C TRP A 108 -21.82 8.27 -10.22
N PHE A 109 -22.81 9.03 -9.77
CA PHE A 109 -22.79 9.75 -8.51
C PHE A 109 -23.61 8.99 -7.47
N PHE A 110 -23.02 8.84 -6.28
CA PHE A 110 -23.63 8.16 -5.14
C PHE A 110 -23.60 9.05 -3.91
N SER A 111 -24.72 9.18 -3.21
CA SER A 111 -24.84 9.96 -1.98
C SER A 111 -25.73 9.21 -0.99
N PRO A 112 -25.43 9.17 0.33
CA PRO A 112 -26.31 8.50 1.30
C PRO A 112 -27.73 9.09 1.34
N ASP A 113 -27.86 10.36 0.95
CA ASP A 113 -29.13 11.10 0.83
C ASP A 113 -29.70 11.08 -0.60
N GLY A 114 -29.15 10.22 -1.47
CA GLY A 114 -29.55 10.08 -2.86
C GLY A 114 -30.90 9.37 -3.05
N SER A 115 -31.25 9.19 -4.33
CA SER A 115 -32.47 8.53 -4.79
C SER A 115 -32.39 7.00 -4.64
N ASP A 116 -33.48 6.38 -4.19
CA ASP A 116 -33.65 4.91 -4.10
C ASP A 116 -34.33 4.32 -5.35
N GLU A 117 -34.36 5.09 -6.45
CA GLU A 117 -34.95 4.65 -7.71
C GLU A 117 -34.30 3.36 -8.25
N ILE A 118 -35.14 2.53 -8.89
CA ILE A 118 -34.70 1.27 -9.48
C ILE A 118 -33.84 1.56 -10.71
N VAL A 119 -32.60 1.08 -10.65
CA VAL A 119 -31.62 1.16 -11.74
C VAL A 119 -31.60 -0.17 -12.49
N THR A 120 -31.67 -0.09 -13.83
CA THR A 120 -31.58 -1.23 -14.74
C THR A 120 -30.61 -0.89 -15.87
N ARG A 121 -30.19 -1.89 -16.64
CA ARG A 121 -29.35 -1.68 -17.83
C ARG A 121 -29.97 -0.72 -18.85
N ASP A 122 -31.31 -0.68 -18.96
CA ASP A 122 -32.01 0.14 -19.94
C ASP A 122 -32.07 1.63 -19.53
N ASN A 123 -31.94 1.95 -18.24
CA ASN A 123 -32.07 3.33 -17.73
C ASN A 123 -30.81 3.89 -17.07
N ILE A 124 -29.73 3.10 -16.93
CA ILE A 124 -28.49 3.48 -16.21
C ILE A 124 -27.85 4.79 -16.68
N ARG A 125 -28.04 5.18 -17.95
CA ARG A 125 -27.50 6.44 -18.51
C ARG A 125 -28.27 7.70 -18.10
N GLU A 126 -29.44 7.53 -17.50
CA GLU A 126 -30.30 8.61 -16.99
C GLU A 126 -30.38 8.58 -15.45
N LYS A 127 -29.66 7.66 -14.80
CA LYS A 127 -29.73 7.39 -13.35
C LYS A 127 -28.36 7.58 -12.70
N CYS A 128 -28.38 7.89 -11.40
CA CYS A 128 -27.18 8.22 -10.63
C CYS A 128 -26.40 9.40 -11.27
N THR A 129 -27.12 10.41 -11.75
CA THR A 129 -26.52 11.64 -12.25
C THR A 129 -26.14 12.55 -11.09
N PHE A 130 -25.40 13.61 -11.35
CA PHE A 130 -25.09 14.62 -10.34
C PHE A 130 -26.36 15.22 -9.69
N GLU A 131 -27.37 15.50 -10.49
CA GLU A 131 -28.63 16.12 -10.05
C GLU A 131 -29.52 15.15 -9.26
N ALA A 132 -29.37 13.85 -9.52
CA ALA A 132 -30.12 12.77 -8.88
C ALA A 132 -29.18 11.59 -8.55
N PRO A 133 -28.26 11.75 -7.57
CA PRO A 133 -27.30 10.72 -7.22
C PRO A 133 -28.03 9.50 -6.64
N CYS A 134 -27.50 8.30 -6.87
CA CYS A 134 -28.07 7.09 -6.31
C CYS A 134 -27.75 6.94 -4.83
N GLN A 135 -28.70 6.42 -4.05
CA GLN A 135 -28.53 6.24 -2.62
C GLN A 135 -27.50 5.16 -2.28
N LYS A 136 -27.50 4.07 -3.06
CA LYS A 136 -26.77 2.84 -2.75
C LYS A 136 -25.85 2.46 -3.90
N LEU A 137 -24.72 1.88 -3.53
CA LEU A 137 -23.80 1.23 -4.46
C LEU A 137 -24.07 -0.27 -4.45
N SER A 138 -24.87 -0.75 -5.40
CA SER A 138 -25.28 -2.17 -5.48
C SER A 138 -24.62 -2.90 -6.64
N GLN A 139 -24.60 -4.24 -6.58
CA GLN A 139 -24.04 -5.05 -7.66
C GLN A 139 -24.86 -4.89 -8.94
N GLU A 140 -26.19 -4.77 -8.85
CA GLU A 140 -27.06 -4.57 -10.01
C GLU A 140 -26.73 -3.27 -10.77
N ILE A 141 -26.38 -2.20 -10.05
CA ILE A 141 -25.93 -0.95 -10.66
C ILE A 141 -24.61 -1.20 -11.39
N ILE A 142 -23.63 -1.81 -10.73
CA ILE A 142 -22.32 -2.09 -11.34
C ILE A 142 -22.46 -2.94 -12.61
N ASP A 143 -23.29 -3.98 -12.57
CA ASP A 143 -23.52 -4.88 -13.70
C ASP A 143 -24.23 -4.18 -14.89
N ALA A 144 -25.07 -3.18 -14.59
CA ALA A 144 -25.78 -2.36 -15.58
C ALA A 144 -24.87 -1.34 -16.28
N LEU A 145 -23.75 -0.94 -15.67
CA LEU A 145 -22.82 0.04 -16.26
C LEU A 145 -22.18 -0.48 -17.56
N PRO A 146 -21.91 0.43 -18.54
CA PRO A 146 -21.27 0.07 -19.80
C PRO A 146 -19.84 -0.47 -19.61
N GLU A 147 -19.31 -1.25 -20.54
CA GLU A 147 -18.00 -1.95 -20.39
C GLU A 147 -16.86 -1.30 -21.18
N ASP A 148 -17.15 -0.35 -22.06
CA ASP A 148 -16.26 0.14 -23.11
C ASP A 148 -15.43 1.37 -22.72
N GLU A 149 -15.68 1.98 -21.55
CA GLU A 149 -15.05 3.23 -21.13
C GLU A 149 -14.54 3.17 -19.68
N LYS A 150 -13.57 4.03 -19.34
CA LYS A 150 -13.13 4.17 -17.93
C LYS A 150 -14.28 4.81 -17.14
N ILE A 151 -14.82 4.05 -16.20
CA ILE A 151 -15.94 4.48 -15.36
C ILE A 151 -15.43 5.02 -14.03
N TYR A 152 -16.01 6.14 -13.60
CA TYR A 152 -15.80 6.72 -12.28
C TYR A 152 -17.07 6.57 -11.44
N LEU A 153 -16.90 6.02 -10.25
CA LEU A 153 -17.92 5.95 -9.20
C LEU A 153 -17.55 7.03 -8.19
N TRP A 154 -18.29 8.14 -8.20
CA TRP A 154 -18.06 9.25 -7.27
C TRP A 154 -18.98 9.11 -6.08
N LEU A 155 -18.38 9.03 -4.89
CA LEU A 155 -19.11 8.90 -3.64
C LEU A 155 -18.99 10.19 -2.85
N ALA A 156 -20.14 10.79 -2.53
CA ALA A 156 -20.22 11.87 -1.56
C ALA A 156 -19.83 11.39 -0.16
N SER A 157 -19.47 12.31 0.72
CA SER A 157 -19.19 12.03 2.12
C SER A 157 -20.34 11.24 2.79
N GLY A 158 -20.00 10.21 3.55
CA GLY A 158 -20.94 9.42 4.33
C GLY A 158 -20.61 7.93 4.38
N ASP A 159 -21.51 7.15 4.98
CA ASP A 159 -21.36 5.71 5.17
C ASP A 159 -22.14 4.93 4.11
N TYR A 160 -21.49 3.92 3.52
CA TYR A 160 -22.09 3.02 2.53
C TYR A 160 -21.85 1.57 2.94
N ASP A 161 -22.95 0.84 3.15
CA ASP A 161 -22.91 -0.61 3.32
C ASP A 161 -22.85 -1.28 1.94
N LEU A 162 -21.82 -2.09 1.70
CA LEU A 162 -21.71 -2.87 0.46
C LEU A 162 -22.70 -4.05 0.46
N PRO A 163 -23.17 -4.49 -0.72
CA PRO A 163 -24.23 -5.51 -0.80
C PRO A 163 -23.77 -6.83 -0.18
N SER A 164 -24.70 -7.49 0.54
CA SER A 164 -24.46 -8.83 1.08
C SER A 164 -24.83 -9.89 0.05
N HIS A 165 -23.91 -10.83 -0.18
CA HIS A 165 -24.09 -11.93 -1.13
C HIS A 165 -24.33 -13.21 -0.36
N GLN A 166 -25.58 -13.69 -0.34
CA GLN A 166 -25.98 -14.87 0.43
C GLN A 166 -25.19 -16.13 0.04
N GLN A 167 -24.80 -16.26 -1.23
CA GLN A 167 -24.10 -17.45 -1.74
C GLN A 167 -22.60 -17.45 -1.41
N GLN A 168 -21.97 -16.27 -1.37
CA GLN A 168 -20.52 -16.12 -1.19
C GLN A 168 -20.13 -15.67 0.23
N LYS A 169 -21.10 -15.66 1.16
CA LYS A 169 -20.92 -15.41 2.59
C LYS A 169 -20.13 -14.13 2.91
N GLY A 170 -20.51 -12.99 2.32
CA GLY A 170 -19.87 -11.73 2.68
C GLY A 170 -20.59 -10.48 2.21
N GLN A 171 -20.02 -9.33 2.56
CA GLN A 171 -20.41 -8.01 2.07
C GLN A 171 -19.30 -7.51 1.16
N PHE A 172 -19.58 -7.47 -0.14
CA PHE A 172 -18.58 -7.03 -1.11
C PHE A 172 -19.22 -6.46 -2.35
N LEU A 173 -18.43 -5.72 -3.11
CA LEU A 173 -18.78 -5.23 -4.44
C LEU A 173 -17.76 -5.75 -5.45
N SER A 174 -18.25 -6.46 -6.46
CA SER A 174 -17.43 -6.89 -7.59
C SER A 174 -17.45 -5.80 -8.67
N LEU A 175 -16.27 -5.32 -9.05
CA LEU A 175 -16.06 -4.19 -9.94
C LEU A 175 -15.47 -4.66 -11.27
N LYS A 176 -15.88 -3.99 -12.35
CA LYS A 176 -15.40 -4.27 -13.71
C LYS A 176 -14.01 -3.66 -13.93
N HIS A 177 -13.32 -4.15 -14.96
CA HIS A 177 -12.01 -3.64 -15.37
C HIS A 177 -12.00 -2.10 -15.50
N ARG A 178 -10.94 -1.45 -15.00
CA ARG A 178 -10.66 0.00 -15.05
C ARG A 178 -11.67 0.89 -14.33
N MET A 179 -12.62 0.33 -13.57
CA MET A 179 -13.47 1.15 -12.71
C MET A 179 -12.64 1.86 -11.63
N ALA A 180 -12.96 3.12 -11.39
CA ALA A 180 -12.36 3.96 -10.37
C ALA A 180 -13.40 4.35 -9.31
N ILE A 181 -13.07 4.16 -8.04
CA ILE A 181 -13.86 4.66 -6.91
C ILE A 181 -13.19 5.91 -6.36
N VAL A 182 -13.91 7.03 -6.34
CA VAL A 182 -13.36 8.34 -5.93
C VAL A 182 -14.26 8.98 -4.88
N GLY A 183 -13.68 9.30 -3.71
CA GLY A 183 -14.35 10.04 -2.66
C GLY A 183 -14.36 11.55 -2.92
N ARG A 184 -15.54 12.15 -2.77
CA ARG A 184 -15.80 13.56 -2.99
C ARG A 184 -16.56 14.15 -1.79
N THR A 185 -16.53 15.47 -1.66
CA THR A 185 -17.38 16.18 -0.71
C THR A 185 -18.86 15.93 -0.99
N ALA A 186 -19.74 16.26 -0.05
CA ALA A 186 -21.19 16.04 -0.18
C ALA A 186 -21.82 16.65 -1.45
N ASP A 187 -21.22 17.73 -1.97
CA ASP A 187 -21.64 18.42 -3.19
C ASP A 187 -20.87 17.96 -4.46
N PHE A 188 -20.03 16.95 -4.34
CA PHE A 188 -19.16 16.39 -5.38
C PHE A 188 -18.14 17.34 -6.04
N LYS A 189 -18.10 18.62 -5.67
CA LYS A 189 -17.24 19.62 -6.31
C LYS A 189 -15.78 19.47 -5.93
N HIS A 190 -15.51 18.95 -4.73
CA HIS A 190 -14.16 18.83 -4.19
C HIS A 190 -13.81 17.38 -3.86
N ILE A 191 -12.51 17.10 -3.83
CA ILE A 191 -12.00 15.83 -3.31
C ILE A 191 -12.21 15.78 -1.79
N ALA A 192 -12.71 14.67 -1.27
CA ALA A 192 -12.87 14.49 0.17
C ALA A 192 -11.56 14.15 0.88
N TYR A 193 -11.30 14.75 2.04
CA TYR A 193 -10.10 14.50 2.84
C TYR A 193 -10.45 14.25 4.31
N GLY A 194 -9.56 13.57 5.04
CA GLY A 194 -9.74 13.32 6.48
C GLY A 194 -11.05 12.57 6.77
N GLU A 195 -11.90 13.19 7.59
CA GLU A 195 -13.21 12.66 8.03
C GLU A 195 -14.32 12.85 6.99
N GLU A 196 -14.14 13.69 5.97
CA GLU A 196 -15.12 13.85 4.88
C GLU A 196 -15.07 12.69 3.89
N ARG A 197 -14.06 11.83 3.96
CA ARG A 197 -13.92 10.69 3.06
C ARG A 197 -15.10 9.73 3.24
N PRO A 198 -15.74 9.28 2.16
CA PRO A 198 -16.76 8.25 2.25
C PRO A 198 -16.20 6.96 2.85
N VAL A 199 -17.03 6.29 3.65
CA VAL A 199 -16.70 5.03 4.32
C VAL A 199 -17.46 3.90 3.65
N LEU A 200 -16.73 3.01 2.99
CA LEU A 200 -17.26 1.76 2.46
C LEU A 200 -17.13 0.65 3.51
N LYS A 201 -18.23 -0.03 3.83
CA LYS A 201 -18.29 -1.14 4.78
C LYS A 201 -18.45 -2.45 4.01
N GLY A 202 -17.35 -3.20 3.89
CA GLY A 202 -17.26 -4.42 3.09
C GLY A 202 -16.03 -4.45 2.17
N SER A 203 -15.88 -5.51 1.40
CA SER A 203 -14.74 -5.74 0.53
C SER A 203 -14.96 -5.23 -0.89
N LEU A 204 -13.90 -4.79 -1.56
CA LEU A 204 -13.92 -4.39 -2.98
C LEU A 204 -13.10 -5.37 -3.80
N LEU A 205 -13.71 -5.94 -4.83
CA LEU A 205 -13.09 -6.98 -5.66
C LEU A 205 -13.07 -6.54 -7.12
N TRP A 206 -11.90 -6.28 -7.66
CA TRP A 206 -11.71 -6.26 -9.10
C TRP A 206 -11.33 -7.68 -9.53
N ASN A 207 -12.33 -8.50 -9.85
CA ASN A 207 -12.14 -9.88 -10.27
C ASN A 207 -13.07 -10.24 -11.43
N ASP A 208 -12.81 -9.67 -12.61
CA ASP A 208 -13.55 -10.04 -13.82
C ASP A 208 -13.12 -11.44 -14.28
N TYR A 209 -13.90 -12.45 -13.88
CA TYR A 209 -13.62 -13.87 -14.12
C TYR A 209 -13.99 -14.35 -15.55
N ALA A 210 -14.33 -13.46 -16.49
CA ALA A 210 -14.78 -13.84 -17.82
C ALA A 210 -13.66 -14.03 -18.88
N GLY A 211 -12.42 -14.30 -18.48
CA GLY A 211 -11.31 -14.50 -19.43
C GLY A 211 -10.87 -13.22 -20.14
N HIS A 212 -11.21 -12.05 -19.58
CA HIS A 212 -10.74 -10.76 -20.04
C HIS A 212 -9.37 -10.45 -19.43
N GLU A 213 -8.48 -9.85 -20.23
CA GLU A 213 -7.15 -9.44 -19.78
C GLU A 213 -7.26 -8.26 -18.78
N GLY A 214 -7.13 -8.60 -17.49
CA GLY A 214 -6.88 -7.70 -16.37
C GLY A 214 -8.15 -7.25 -15.62
N ALA A 215 -8.08 -7.18 -14.30
CA ALA A 215 -9.04 -6.45 -13.47
C ALA A 215 -8.32 -5.29 -12.77
N ALA A 216 -7.78 -4.37 -13.58
CA ALA A 216 -7.14 -3.18 -13.04
C ALA A 216 -8.18 -2.27 -12.37
N GLY A 217 -7.82 -1.63 -11.27
CA GLY A 217 -8.71 -0.80 -10.47
C GLY A 217 -8.05 0.48 -9.97
N THR A 218 -8.87 1.44 -9.58
CA THR A 218 -8.38 2.66 -8.93
C THR A 218 -9.28 3.01 -7.75
N ILE A 219 -8.68 3.38 -6.63
CA ILE A 219 -9.41 3.88 -5.46
C ILE A 219 -8.71 5.11 -4.89
N GLU A 220 -9.46 6.18 -4.71
CA GLU A 220 -8.94 7.46 -4.27
C GLU A 220 -9.82 8.09 -3.21
N ASN A 221 -9.21 8.61 -2.14
CA ASN A 221 -9.87 9.46 -1.15
C ASN A 221 -11.04 8.79 -0.41
N VAL A 222 -10.91 7.49 -0.12
CA VAL A 222 -11.97 6.66 0.47
C VAL A 222 -11.44 5.96 1.73
N ILE A 223 -12.33 5.69 2.68
CA ILE A 223 -12.08 4.81 3.82
C ILE A 223 -12.78 3.47 3.53
N VAL A 224 -12.06 2.35 3.64
CA VAL A 224 -12.65 1.00 3.54
C VAL A 224 -12.52 0.31 4.89
N LYS A 225 -13.64 -0.17 5.44
CA LYS A 225 -13.72 -0.86 6.72
C LYS A 225 -14.30 -2.26 6.52
N THR A 226 -13.53 -3.30 6.85
CA THR A 226 -14.04 -4.68 6.93
C THR A 226 -13.88 -5.25 8.32
N ASN A 227 -14.94 -5.92 8.77
CA ASN A 227 -14.89 -6.86 9.90
C ASN A 227 -14.56 -8.27 9.36
N ALA A 228 -14.48 -9.26 10.25
CA ALA A 228 -14.27 -10.66 9.89
C ALA A 228 -15.41 -11.15 8.98
N ASN A 229 -15.16 -11.12 7.67
CA ASN A 229 -16.17 -11.38 6.67
C ASN A 229 -15.51 -11.97 5.41
N PRO A 230 -15.09 -13.25 5.47
CA PRO A 230 -14.39 -13.87 4.36
C PRO A 230 -15.27 -13.91 3.12
N VAL A 231 -14.72 -13.50 1.99
CA VAL A 231 -15.36 -13.53 0.69
C VAL A 231 -14.72 -14.60 -0.18
N GLN A 232 -15.52 -15.32 -0.96
CA GLN A 232 -14.99 -16.34 -1.84
C GLN A 232 -14.50 -15.73 -3.17
N VAL A 233 -13.21 -15.84 -3.45
CA VAL A 233 -12.56 -15.39 -4.69
C VAL A 233 -11.80 -16.56 -5.29
N ASP A 234 -12.06 -16.89 -6.56
CA ASP A 234 -11.41 -17.99 -7.29
C ASP A 234 -11.41 -19.36 -6.56
N ASN A 235 -12.51 -19.65 -5.85
CA ASN A 235 -12.72 -20.82 -4.98
C ASN A 235 -11.95 -20.82 -3.65
N TYR A 236 -11.35 -19.71 -3.25
CA TYR A 236 -10.69 -19.53 -1.96
C TYR A 236 -11.42 -18.50 -1.11
N ASP A 237 -11.50 -18.75 0.19
CA ASP A 237 -12.06 -17.80 1.14
C ASP A 237 -10.96 -16.80 1.53
N PHE A 238 -11.17 -15.53 1.19
CA PHE A 238 -10.29 -14.41 1.54
C PHE A 238 -11.00 -13.48 2.51
N ASP A 239 -10.47 -13.30 3.71
CA ASP A 239 -10.88 -12.20 4.56
C ASP A 239 -10.05 -10.97 4.17
N ILE A 240 -10.61 -10.08 3.33
CA ILE A 240 -9.84 -9.03 2.64
C ILE A 240 -10.57 -7.68 2.56
N ASN A 241 -9.83 -6.57 2.56
CA ASN A 241 -10.40 -5.25 2.23
C ASN A 241 -10.50 -5.06 0.70
N ILE A 242 -9.38 -5.11 -0.01
CA ILE A 242 -9.32 -4.92 -1.46
C ILE A 242 -8.61 -6.08 -2.15
N TYR A 243 -9.26 -6.63 -3.17
CA TYR A 243 -8.71 -7.65 -4.05
C TYR A 243 -8.68 -7.14 -5.49
N SER A 244 -7.61 -7.46 -6.22
CA SER A 244 -7.47 -7.24 -7.65
C SER A 244 -6.66 -8.38 -8.27
N ASN A 245 -7.08 -8.95 -9.40
CA ASN A 245 -6.22 -9.87 -10.17
C ASN A 245 -5.33 -9.12 -11.20
N GLY A 246 -5.27 -7.79 -11.09
CA GLY A 246 -4.49 -6.93 -11.98
C GLY A 246 -3.86 -5.75 -11.24
N PHE A 247 -3.60 -4.67 -11.98
CA PHE A 247 -2.96 -3.46 -11.44
C PHE A 247 -3.93 -2.61 -10.60
N LEU A 248 -3.56 -2.32 -9.37
CA LEU A 248 -4.34 -1.51 -8.44
C LEU A 248 -3.61 -0.20 -8.10
N THR A 249 -4.28 0.93 -8.36
CA THR A 249 -3.81 2.25 -7.93
C THR A 249 -4.58 2.71 -6.70
N LEU A 250 -3.87 3.12 -5.65
CA LEU A 250 -4.46 3.69 -4.43
C LEU A 250 -3.89 5.08 -4.14
N SER A 251 -4.76 6.04 -3.84
CA SER A 251 -4.33 7.41 -3.47
C SER A 251 -5.14 7.95 -2.29
N ASN A 252 -4.46 8.27 -1.19
CA ASN A 252 -5.10 8.83 0.02
C ASN A 252 -6.23 7.95 0.57
N VAL A 253 -5.96 6.64 0.67
CA VAL A 253 -6.90 5.61 1.10
C VAL A 253 -6.60 5.19 2.54
N LEU A 254 -7.65 4.99 3.34
CA LEU A 254 -7.53 4.40 4.67
C LEU A 254 -8.23 3.04 4.70
N LEU A 255 -7.47 1.98 4.94
CA LEU A 255 -7.96 0.62 5.09
C LEU A 255 -7.95 0.25 6.57
N ILE A 256 -9.10 -0.13 7.10
CA ILE A 256 -9.23 -0.64 8.47
C ILE A 256 -9.80 -2.05 8.37
N LYS A 257 -9.08 -3.00 8.96
CA LYS A 257 -9.48 -4.39 9.00
C LYS A 257 -9.39 -4.94 10.41
N LYS A 258 -10.46 -5.61 10.83
CA LYS A 258 -10.47 -6.45 12.02
C LYS A 258 -10.90 -7.86 11.63
N THR A 259 -10.11 -8.87 11.98
CA THR A 259 -10.42 -10.28 11.72
C THR A 259 -10.12 -11.15 12.94
N ASP A 260 -10.85 -12.23 13.10
CA ASP A 260 -10.59 -13.25 14.13
C ASP A 260 -9.72 -14.40 13.58
N GLY A 261 -9.31 -14.32 12.31
CA GLY A 261 -8.53 -15.34 11.61
C GLY A 261 -7.48 -14.72 10.70
N ARG A 262 -7.20 -15.37 9.57
CA ARG A 262 -6.23 -14.84 8.61
C ARG A 262 -6.83 -13.71 7.82
N GLY A 263 -6.18 -12.55 7.83
CA GLY A 263 -6.66 -11.34 7.16
C GLY A 263 -5.62 -10.71 6.25
N LEU A 264 -6.12 -10.05 5.21
CA LEU A 264 -5.33 -9.25 4.29
C LEU A 264 -5.97 -7.88 4.09
N ASN A 265 -5.21 -6.79 4.04
CA ASN A 265 -5.77 -5.51 3.60
C ASN A 265 -5.84 -5.44 2.07
N ILE A 266 -4.75 -5.74 1.37
CA ILE A 266 -4.65 -5.62 -0.09
C ILE A 266 -4.03 -6.88 -0.69
N PHE A 267 -4.69 -7.42 -1.72
CA PHE A 267 -4.13 -8.38 -2.67
C PHE A 267 -4.20 -7.78 -4.07
N ALA A 268 -3.07 -7.68 -4.76
CA ALA A 268 -3.06 -7.40 -6.19
C ALA A 268 -1.79 -7.89 -6.89
N ASP A 269 -1.89 -8.26 -8.16
CA ASP A 269 -0.72 -8.59 -9.00
C ASP A 269 0.29 -7.43 -9.04
N ALA A 270 -0.20 -6.20 -9.09
CA ALA A 270 0.66 -5.02 -9.03
C ALA A 270 -0.03 -3.86 -8.30
N ILE A 271 0.71 -3.14 -7.48
CA ILE A 271 0.21 -2.07 -6.60
C ILE A 271 1.05 -0.80 -6.80
N ASP A 272 0.38 0.32 -7.05
CA ASP A 272 0.93 1.67 -6.89
C ASP A 272 0.08 2.41 -5.84
N ALA A 273 0.63 2.61 -4.65
CA ALA A 273 -0.08 3.25 -3.55
C ALA A 273 0.64 4.50 -3.04
N ARG A 274 -0.14 5.56 -2.82
CA ARG A 274 0.33 6.85 -2.30
C ARG A 274 -0.56 7.33 -1.17
N ASP A 275 0.05 7.85 -0.12
CA ASP A 275 -0.68 8.33 1.07
C ASP A 275 -1.65 7.25 1.60
N LEU A 276 -1.25 5.97 1.50
CA LEU A 276 -2.03 4.82 1.94
C LEU A 276 -1.83 4.64 3.44
N THR A 277 -2.92 4.46 4.19
CA THR A 277 -2.86 4.03 5.59
C THR A 277 -3.61 2.72 5.77
N CYS A 278 -2.95 1.72 6.34
CA CYS A 278 -3.55 0.43 6.65
C CYS A 278 -3.47 0.15 8.14
N HIS A 279 -4.58 -0.25 8.74
CA HIS A 279 -4.67 -0.80 10.08
C HIS A 279 -5.27 -2.20 10.00
N LEU A 280 -4.53 -3.19 10.48
CA LEU A 280 -5.00 -4.57 10.56
C LEU A 280 -4.85 -5.07 12.00
N ASN A 281 -5.95 -5.54 12.58
CA ASN A 281 -5.96 -6.25 13.85
C ASN A 281 -6.46 -7.69 13.61
N SER A 282 -5.66 -8.67 14.05
CA SER A 282 -5.87 -10.09 13.77
C SER A 282 -5.46 -10.99 14.92
N ASP A 283 -6.25 -12.01 15.22
CA ASP A 283 -5.90 -13.04 16.20
C ASP A 283 -4.99 -14.17 15.65
N ASP A 284 -4.77 -14.19 14.32
CA ASP A 284 -3.97 -15.19 13.58
C ASP A 284 -3.03 -14.54 12.52
N THR A 285 -2.37 -15.35 11.69
CA THR A 285 -1.48 -14.96 10.58
C THR A 285 -2.15 -13.96 9.65
N SER A 286 -1.60 -12.75 9.58
CA SER A 286 -2.19 -11.67 8.79
C SER A 286 -1.15 -10.79 8.13
N MET A 287 -1.61 -10.06 7.11
CA MET A 287 -0.73 -9.24 6.29
C MET A 287 -1.41 -7.96 5.80
N ASN A 288 -0.69 -6.85 5.73
CA ASN A 288 -1.28 -5.64 5.14
C ASN A 288 -1.34 -5.75 3.61
N ILE A 289 -0.23 -6.10 2.96
CA ILE A 289 -0.12 -6.10 1.50
C ILE A 289 0.52 -7.40 1.01
N PHE A 290 -0.15 -8.04 0.05
CA PHE A 290 0.40 -9.12 -0.75
C PHE A 290 0.38 -8.73 -2.23
N THR A 291 1.50 -8.97 -2.94
CA THR A 291 1.57 -8.73 -4.39
C THR A 291 2.52 -9.68 -5.11
N ASP A 292 2.24 -9.94 -6.39
CA ASP A 292 3.01 -10.82 -7.27
C ASP A 292 3.35 -10.15 -8.62
N GLY A 293 4.15 -9.08 -8.57
CA GLY A 293 4.66 -8.45 -9.79
C GLY A 293 5.27 -7.06 -9.60
N MET A 294 4.56 -6.14 -8.95
CA MET A 294 5.09 -4.80 -8.68
C MET A 294 4.51 -4.21 -7.40
N LEU A 295 5.37 -3.62 -6.59
CA LEU A 295 4.99 -2.86 -5.41
C LEU A 295 5.67 -1.50 -5.46
N ILE A 296 4.87 -0.44 -5.59
CA ILE A 296 5.36 0.92 -5.38
C ILE A 296 4.56 1.57 -4.26
N LEU A 297 5.25 1.98 -3.19
CA LEU A 297 4.66 2.65 -2.03
C LEU A 297 5.32 4.01 -1.81
N GLU A 298 4.50 5.05 -1.68
CA GLU A 298 4.95 6.39 -1.30
C GLU A 298 4.11 6.89 -0.11
N LYS A 299 4.74 7.49 0.90
CA LYS A 299 4.04 8.12 2.04
C LYS A 299 3.04 7.19 2.71
N THR A 300 3.39 5.91 2.81
CA THR A 300 2.47 4.86 3.23
C THR A 300 2.71 4.50 4.70
N ASN A 301 1.63 4.35 5.48
CA ASN A 301 1.67 3.95 6.88
C ASN A 301 0.96 2.60 7.05
N LEU A 302 1.70 1.53 7.33
CA LEU A 302 1.15 0.19 7.56
C LEU A 302 1.30 -0.18 9.02
N THR A 303 0.20 -0.48 9.70
CA THR A 303 0.19 -0.99 11.07
C THR A 303 -0.52 -2.32 11.12
N ILE A 304 0.11 -3.31 11.74
CA ILE A 304 -0.50 -4.59 12.04
C ILE A 304 -0.29 -4.96 13.51
N VAL A 305 -1.35 -5.46 14.14
CA VAL A 305 -1.34 -6.06 15.47
C VAL A 305 -1.89 -7.46 15.34
N GLY A 306 -1.12 -8.48 15.71
CA GLY A 306 -1.59 -9.85 15.64
C GLY A 306 -0.49 -10.90 15.79
N LYS A 307 -0.81 -12.14 15.43
CA LYS A 307 0.11 -13.28 15.49
C LYS A 307 0.70 -13.60 14.12
N ASN A 308 1.96 -14.02 14.04
CA ASN A 308 2.58 -14.42 12.77
C ASN A 308 2.40 -13.36 11.66
N SER A 309 2.56 -12.09 12.03
CA SER A 309 2.09 -10.95 11.24
C SER A 309 3.17 -10.32 10.37
N GLY A 310 2.76 -9.68 9.27
CA GLY A 310 3.64 -8.90 8.43
C GLY A 310 2.97 -7.72 7.74
N ASN A 311 3.76 -6.72 7.34
CA ASN A 311 3.21 -5.60 6.57
C ASN A 311 3.17 -5.91 5.09
N ILE A 312 4.26 -6.45 4.54
CA ILE A 312 4.42 -6.64 3.10
C ILE A 312 4.96 -8.04 2.81
N TYR A 313 4.34 -8.71 1.85
CA TYR A 313 4.93 -9.84 1.14
C TYR A 313 4.85 -9.60 -0.36
N ALA A 314 6.00 -9.30 -0.94
CA ALA A 314 6.16 -9.04 -2.37
C ALA A 314 6.84 -10.25 -3.00
N MET A 315 6.08 -11.02 -3.77
CA MET A 315 6.58 -12.19 -4.50
C MET A 315 6.93 -11.79 -5.93
N ASN A 316 8.08 -12.22 -6.44
CA ASN A 316 8.54 -11.97 -7.82
C ASN A 316 8.37 -10.51 -8.29
N SER A 317 8.49 -9.57 -7.35
CA SER A 317 8.03 -8.19 -7.55
C SER A 317 9.20 -7.24 -7.70
N TYR A 318 9.03 -6.22 -8.55
CA TYR A 318 9.81 -4.98 -8.40
C TYR A 318 9.28 -4.21 -7.19
N VAL A 319 10.15 -3.88 -6.23
CA VAL A 319 9.77 -3.17 -5.01
C VAL A 319 10.44 -1.80 -4.95
N ASP A 320 9.65 -0.73 -4.86
CA ASP A 320 10.12 0.64 -4.63
C ASP A 320 9.28 1.30 -3.51
N ILE A 321 9.91 1.54 -2.37
CA ILE A 321 9.25 2.07 -1.17
C ILE A 321 9.94 3.38 -0.77
N THR A 322 9.17 4.45 -0.64
CA THR A 322 9.69 5.77 -0.25
C THR A 322 8.81 6.44 0.81
N ASP A 323 9.43 7.16 1.74
CA ASP A 323 8.76 7.96 2.78
C ASP A 323 7.70 7.19 3.58
N SER A 324 7.93 5.90 3.86
CA SER A 324 6.89 5.01 4.42
C SER A 324 7.22 4.55 5.85
N ASN A 325 6.20 4.25 6.65
CA ASN A 325 6.31 3.75 8.02
C ASN A 325 5.59 2.41 8.16
N PHE A 326 6.30 1.41 8.68
CA PHE A 326 5.79 0.07 8.90
C PHE A 326 5.91 -0.31 10.36
N ASN A 327 4.78 -0.59 11.01
CA ASN A 327 4.72 -0.97 12.41
C ASN A 327 4.06 -2.35 12.57
N VAL A 328 4.79 -3.31 13.15
CA VAL A 328 4.31 -4.64 13.49
C VAL A 328 4.37 -4.81 15.00
N VAL A 329 3.20 -5.03 15.60
CA VAL A 329 3.06 -5.42 17.01
C VAL A 329 2.68 -6.89 17.03
N GLU A 330 3.69 -7.73 17.22
CA GLU A 330 3.55 -9.18 17.24
C GLU A 330 3.14 -9.66 18.64
N GLU A 331 2.06 -10.43 18.69
CA GLU A 331 1.51 -11.03 19.92
C GLU A 331 2.06 -12.43 20.19
N ASP A 332 2.62 -13.10 19.18
CA ASP A 332 3.34 -14.36 19.30
C ASP A 332 4.86 -14.11 19.15
N CYS A 333 5.55 -14.97 18.40
CA CYS A 333 7.01 -15.06 18.41
C CYS A 333 7.64 -14.91 17.03
N ASP A 334 6.86 -14.93 15.95
CA ASP A 334 7.34 -14.86 14.57
C ASP A 334 6.65 -13.70 13.87
N ALA A 335 7.42 -12.80 13.28
CA ALA A 335 6.87 -11.67 12.54
C ALA A 335 7.89 -11.19 11.52
N THR A 336 7.41 -10.69 10.38
CA THR A 336 8.28 -10.07 9.39
C THR A 336 7.61 -8.85 8.82
N SER A 337 8.19 -7.65 9.01
CA SER A 337 7.57 -6.44 8.46
C SER A 337 7.55 -6.47 6.94
N VAL A 338 8.70 -6.71 6.29
CA VAL A 338 8.81 -6.72 4.84
C VAL A 338 9.48 -8.02 4.37
N THR A 339 8.78 -8.81 3.58
CA THR A 339 9.34 -9.96 2.86
C THR A 339 9.36 -9.69 1.37
N ILE A 340 10.52 -9.91 0.74
CA ILE A 340 10.69 -9.84 -0.70
C ILE A 340 11.21 -11.20 -1.16
N ASP A 341 10.40 -11.92 -1.92
CA ASP A 341 10.71 -13.27 -2.41
C ASP A 341 10.86 -13.26 -3.93
N SER A 342 12.11 -13.19 -4.41
CA SER A 342 12.46 -13.21 -5.83
C SER A 342 13.00 -14.57 -6.30
N ARG A 343 12.78 -15.66 -5.53
CA ARG A 343 13.26 -17.00 -5.90
C ARG A 343 12.66 -17.55 -7.19
N ASN A 344 11.52 -17.02 -7.66
CA ASN A 344 11.01 -17.39 -8.98
C ASN A 344 11.46 -16.38 -10.03
N TYR A 345 11.98 -16.95 -11.12
CA TYR A 345 12.89 -16.42 -12.15
C TYR A 345 12.52 -15.09 -12.86
N PHE A 346 11.41 -14.43 -12.53
CA PHE A 346 10.87 -13.30 -13.32
C PHE A 346 11.51 -11.93 -13.00
N ALA A 347 11.89 -11.65 -11.75
CA ALA A 347 12.52 -10.36 -11.37
C ALA A 347 13.94 -10.19 -11.94
N LEU A 348 14.64 -11.31 -12.16
CA LEU A 348 16.08 -11.38 -12.42
C LEU A 348 16.55 -10.79 -13.77
N LYS A 349 15.64 -10.39 -14.66
CA LYS A 349 16.02 -9.92 -16.00
C LYS A 349 16.13 -8.38 -16.11
N HIS A 350 15.66 -7.61 -15.12
CA HIS A 350 15.36 -6.19 -15.34
C HIS A 350 15.89 -5.16 -14.32
N GLY A 351 16.85 -5.47 -13.45
CA GLY A 351 17.80 -4.42 -13.06
C GLY A 351 17.83 -3.89 -11.63
N ILE A 352 16.87 -4.15 -10.75
CA ILE A 352 16.88 -3.88 -9.29
C ILE A 352 15.72 -4.69 -8.68
N ASP A 353 15.98 -5.48 -7.63
CA ASP A 353 14.95 -6.30 -6.98
C ASP A 353 14.19 -5.50 -5.91
N ALA A 354 14.87 -4.58 -5.20
CA ALA A 354 14.25 -3.78 -4.15
C ALA A 354 14.97 -2.44 -3.90
N ARG A 355 14.21 -1.36 -3.82
CA ARG A 355 14.65 -0.04 -3.34
C ARG A 355 13.76 0.39 -2.18
N MET A 356 14.38 0.85 -1.10
CA MET A 356 13.68 1.47 0.03
C MET A 356 14.40 2.75 0.44
N SER A 357 13.67 3.85 0.56
CA SER A 357 14.25 5.13 0.96
C SER A 357 13.43 5.92 1.96
N HIS A 358 14.10 6.65 2.86
CA HIS A 358 13.49 7.57 3.83
C HIS A 358 12.36 6.92 4.64
N SER A 359 12.46 5.62 4.91
CA SER A 359 11.39 4.83 5.48
C SER A 359 11.77 4.26 6.84
N SER A 360 10.76 3.92 7.63
CA SER A 360 10.95 3.40 8.99
C SER A 360 10.22 2.08 9.20
N ILE A 361 10.90 1.14 9.85
CA ILE A 361 10.39 -0.19 10.19
C ILE A 361 10.50 -0.37 11.70
N PHE A 362 9.38 -0.69 12.33
CA PHE A 362 9.28 -1.02 13.75
C PHE A 362 8.61 -2.38 13.91
N VAL A 363 9.33 -3.34 14.47
CA VAL A 363 8.80 -4.67 14.80
C VAL A 363 8.99 -4.90 16.29
N THR A 364 7.91 -5.16 17.01
CA THR A 364 7.95 -5.36 18.45
C THR A 364 7.18 -6.60 18.86
N SER A 365 7.73 -7.41 19.76
CA SER A 365 6.97 -8.42 20.51
C SER A 365 7.21 -8.26 22.00
N LYS A 366 6.12 -8.29 22.75
CA LYS A 366 6.15 -8.27 24.23
C LYS A 366 5.99 -9.67 24.83
N ASN A 367 5.87 -10.71 24.00
CA ASN A 367 5.62 -12.06 24.46
C ASN A 367 6.86 -12.62 25.19
N PRO A 368 6.76 -13.00 26.49
CA PRO A 368 7.87 -13.54 27.26
C PRO A 368 8.14 -15.04 26.99
N ASP A 369 7.24 -15.75 26.31
CA ASP A 369 7.24 -17.21 26.22
C ASP A 369 7.80 -17.79 24.90
N CYS A 370 8.52 -16.98 24.12
CA CYS A 370 9.09 -17.40 22.83
C CYS A 370 10.38 -18.22 22.94
N ALA A 371 11.02 -18.25 24.12
CA ALA A 371 12.35 -18.83 24.31
C ALA A 371 12.47 -20.31 23.93
N TYR A 372 11.35 -21.06 23.91
CA TYR A 372 11.35 -22.50 23.61
C TYR A 372 11.17 -22.82 22.12
N GLN A 373 10.82 -21.84 21.29
CA GLN A 373 10.56 -22.06 19.87
C GLN A 373 11.79 -21.68 19.05
N LYS A 374 12.71 -22.65 18.86
CA LYS A 374 14.00 -22.44 18.14
C LYS A 374 13.92 -21.86 16.72
N ARG A 375 12.73 -21.69 16.14
CA ARG A 375 12.53 -21.23 14.76
C ARG A 375 11.82 -19.88 14.63
N THR A 376 11.37 -19.29 15.74
CA THR A 376 10.60 -18.05 15.70
C THR A 376 11.55 -16.85 15.75
N SER A 377 11.41 -15.93 14.81
CA SER A 377 12.22 -14.71 14.76
C SER A 377 11.35 -13.53 14.40
N LEU A 378 11.58 -12.41 15.08
CA LEU A 378 11.13 -11.11 14.60
C LEU A 378 12.12 -10.65 13.53
N ARG A 379 11.60 -10.17 12.41
CA ARG A 379 12.37 -9.72 11.26
C ARG A 379 11.90 -8.35 10.79
N GLY A 380 12.83 -7.43 10.60
CA GLY A 380 12.54 -6.16 9.92
C GLY A 380 12.32 -6.40 8.44
N ILE A 381 13.39 -6.80 7.74
CA ILE A 381 13.39 -7.13 6.32
C ILE A 381 13.86 -8.58 6.13
N HIS A 382 13.20 -9.32 5.23
CA HIS A 382 13.57 -10.66 4.82
C HIS A 382 13.65 -10.75 3.29
N LEU A 383 14.88 -10.91 2.77
CA LEU A 383 15.16 -11.02 1.35
C LEU A 383 15.43 -12.49 0.98
N LEU A 384 14.52 -13.07 0.22
CA LEU A 384 14.62 -14.42 -0.30
C LEU A 384 14.95 -14.33 -1.80
N THR A 385 16.24 -14.37 -2.13
CA THR A 385 16.71 -14.27 -3.53
C THR A 385 17.41 -15.56 -3.97
N ASP A 386 17.46 -15.83 -5.27
CA ASP A 386 18.27 -16.92 -5.83
C ASP A 386 19.68 -16.44 -6.18
N ASP A 387 20.64 -17.37 -6.32
CA ASP A 387 22.06 -17.13 -6.67
C ASP A 387 22.27 -16.28 -7.93
N ALA A 388 21.26 -16.21 -8.80
CA ALA A 388 21.32 -15.48 -10.05
C ALA A 388 20.99 -13.98 -9.92
N ALA A 389 20.55 -13.50 -8.75
CA ALA A 389 20.26 -12.08 -8.51
C ALA A 389 21.56 -11.27 -8.53
N LYS A 390 21.77 -10.51 -9.61
CA LYS A 390 22.94 -9.64 -9.79
C LYS A 390 22.73 -8.22 -9.27
N HIS A 391 21.52 -7.88 -8.85
CA HIS A 391 21.17 -6.51 -8.51
C HIS A 391 21.09 -6.36 -6.99
N PRO A 392 21.82 -5.38 -6.42
CA PRO A 392 21.76 -5.15 -4.99
C PRO A 392 20.39 -4.60 -4.58
N ALA A 393 19.95 -4.99 -3.39
CA ALA A 393 18.88 -4.25 -2.71
C ALA A 393 19.46 -2.93 -2.19
N VAL A 394 18.79 -1.82 -2.45
CA VAL A 394 19.29 -0.48 -2.10
C VAL A 394 18.48 0.10 -0.96
N LEU A 395 19.13 0.36 0.18
CA LEU A 395 18.52 0.95 1.37
C LEU A 395 19.15 2.34 1.67
N TYR A 396 18.37 3.41 1.48
CA TYR A 396 18.81 4.81 1.58
C TYR A 396 18.06 5.60 2.69
N HIS A 397 18.74 6.11 3.72
CA HIS A 397 18.15 6.83 4.86
C HIS A 397 16.98 6.10 5.55
N ASN A 398 17.10 4.79 5.77
CA ASN A 398 16.05 4.04 6.48
C ASN A 398 16.40 3.81 7.94
N GLN A 399 15.34 3.71 8.75
CA GLN A 399 15.42 3.29 10.14
C GLN A 399 14.76 1.92 10.30
N ILE A 400 15.49 0.94 10.86
CA ILE A 400 14.96 -0.40 11.15
C ILE A 400 15.16 -0.68 12.64
N THR A 401 14.07 -0.90 13.36
CA THR A 401 14.07 -1.24 14.78
C THR A 401 13.28 -2.53 15.01
N VAL A 402 13.96 -3.56 15.51
CA VAL A 402 13.35 -4.85 15.86
C VAL A 402 13.60 -5.11 17.34
N LYS A 403 12.53 -5.24 18.13
CA LYS A 403 12.59 -5.42 19.59
C LYS A 403 11.78 -6.62 20.06
N GLY A 404 12.45 -7.66 20.53
CA GLY A 404 11.85 -8.83 21.15
C GLY A 404 12.03 -8.87 22.67
N MET A 405 11.03 -9.35 23.40
CA MET A 405 11.24 -9.76 24.80
C MET A 405 12.01 -11.09 24.84
N SER A 406 11.48 -12.14 24.20
CA SER A 406 12.03 -13.50 24.23
C SER A 406 12.23 -14.15 22.87
N ALA A 407 11.81 -13.48 21.79
CA ALA A 407 12.05 -13.91 20.43
C ALA A 407 13.44 -13.48 19.95
N LYS A 408 14.04 -14.27 19.04
CA LYS A 408 15.22 -13.82 18.30
C LYS A 408 14.84 -12.57 17.51
N SER A 409 15.66 -11.53 17.58
CA SER A 409 15.43 -10.27 16.87
C SER A 409 16.47 -10.10 15.78
N THR A 410 16.03 -10.12 14.53
CA THR A 410 16.88 -9.97 13.34
C THR A 410 16.44 -8.73 12.58
N ALA A 411 17.31 -7.72 12.42
CA ALA A 411 16.88 -6.53 11.67
C ALA A 411 16.73 -6.82 10.17
N ILE A 412 17.72 -7.47 9.57
CA ILE A 412 17.73 -7.86 8.16
C ILE A 412 18.15 -9.32 8.03
N GLU A 413 17.38 -10.13 7.31
CA GLU A 413 17.77 -11.49 6.92
C GLU A 413 17.84 -11.56 5.40
N SER A 414 18.98 -11.98 4.85
CA SER A 414 19.20 -12.05 3.40
C SER A 414 19.77 -13.39 2.95
N TYR A 415 19.17 -13.95 1.90
CA TYR A 415 19.63 -15.16 1.23
C TYR A 415 20.28 -14.82 -0.11
N ARG A 416 21.54 -14.40 -0.04
CA ARG A 416 22.50 -14.24 -1.14
C ARG A 416 22.35 -12.96 -1.98
N SER A 417 21.61 -11.97 -1.50
CA SER A 417 21.51 -10.68 -2.17
C SER A 417 22.63 -9.74 -1.71
N PRO A 418 23.37 -9.09 -2.62
CA PRO A 418 24.15 -7.93 -2.25
C PRO A 418 23.21 -6.80 -1.78
N MET A 419 23.69 -5.97 -0.86
CA MET A 419 22.91 -4.87 -0.29
C MET A 419 23.77 -3.61 -0.16
N ASP A 420 23.25 -2.50 -0.67
CA ASP A 420 23.89 -1.19 -0.58
C ASP A 420 23.19 -0.37 0.51
N PHE A 421 23.95 0.06 1.50
CA PHE A 421 23.49 0.84 2.63
C PHE A 421 24.05 2.27 2.56
N PHE A 422 23.13 3.23 2.64
CA PHE A 422 23.44 4.65 2.68
C PHE A 422 22.69 5.27 3.85
N ASN A 423 23.42 5.79 4.85
CA ASN A 423 22.86 6.47 6.02
C ASN A 423 21.74 5.65 6.72
N MET A 424 22.02 4.37 6.98
CA MET A 424 21.07 3.46 7.62
C MET A 424 21.14 3.57 9.14
N SER A 425 20.00 3.51 9.83
CA SER A 425 19.93 3.35 11.28
C SER A 425 19.27 2.01 11.63
N VAL A 426 20.04 1.09 12.21
CA VAL A 426 19.58 -0.27 12.53
C VAL A 426 19.70 -0.51 14.03
N LEU A 427 18.62 -0.98 14.66
CA LEU A 427 18.59 -1.46 16.03
C LEU A 427 17.91 -2.84 16.10
N ALA A 428 18.67 -3.87 16.47
CA ALA A 428 18.14 -5.16 16.87
C ALA A 428 18.31 -5.35 18.38
N GLU A 429 17.20 -5.51 19.11
CA GLU A 429 17.20 -5.68 20.57
C GLU A 429 16.40 -6.94 20.94
N SER A 430 17.00 -7.85 21.72
CA SER A 430 16.27 -8.94 22.35
C SER A 430 16.65 -9.09 23.81
N LYS A 431 15.65 -9.06 24.71
CA LYS A 431 15.93 -9.04 26.15
C LYS A 431 16.34 -10.38 26.74
N LEU A 432 15.82 -11.48 26.21
CA LEU A 432 16.00 -12.83 26.75
C LEU A 432 16.48 -13.85 25.69
N ASN A 433 16.79 -13.38 24.49
CA ASN A 433 17.20 -14.22 23.37
C ASN A 433 18.16 -13.45 22.45
N ASP A 434 18.55 -14.06 21.35
CA ASP A 434 19.59 -13.55 20.48
C ASP A 434 19.11 -12.31 19.71
N ALA A 435 20.04 -11.38 19.50
CA ALA A 435 19.83 -10.23 18.64
C ALA A 435 20.90 -10.19 17.55
N VAL A 436 20.47 -9.98 16.31
CA VAL A 436 21.30 -9.97 15.12
C VAL A 436 20.94 -8.78 14.24
N ALA A 437 21.93 -7.97 13.82
CA ALA A 437 21.63 -6.89 12.88
C ALA A 437 21.40 -7.44 11.48
N VAL A 438 22.34 -8.23 10.94
CA VAL A 438 22.18 -8.88 9.62
C VAL A 438 22.50 -10.37 9.70
N ALA A 439 21.61 -11.21 9.19
CA ALA A 439 21.78 -12.67 9.15
C ALA A 439 21.75 -13.20 7.71
N GLY A 440 22.45 -14.32 7.49
CA GLY A 440 22.39 -15.12 6.27
C GLY A 440 23.64 -15.01 5.39
N LYS A 441 23.45 -14.95 4.08
CA LYS A 441 24.56 -14.88 3.12
C LYS A 441 24.38 -13.60 2.34
N ALA A 442 25.21 -12.59 2.55
CA ALA A 442 25.06 -11.32 1.84
C ALA A 442 26.40 -10.61 1.75
N GLU A 443 26.52 -9.76 0.74
CA GLU A 443 27.59 -8.79 0.62
C GLU A 443 26.99 -7.43 0.98
N LEU A 444 27.56 -6.75 1.98
CA LEU A 444 27.11 -5.46 2.46
C LEU A 444 28.08 -4.39 1.97
N TYR A 445 27.57 -3.39 1.26
CA TYR A 445 28.33 -2.23 0.83
C TYR A 445 27.84 -1.01 1.60
N PHE A 446 28.73 -0.42 2.39
CA PHE A 446 28.51 0.85 3.05
C PHE A 446 29.24 1.93 2.26
N THR A 447 28.48 2.77 1.56
CA THR A 447 29.02 3.74 0.59
C THR A 447 28.50 5.14 0.88
N ASP A 448 29.33 6.14 0.60
CA ASP A 448 29.01 7.58 0.52
C ASP A 448 28.56 8.28 1.83
N GLU A 449 27.91 7.59 2.78
CA GLU A 449 27.41 8.17 4.05
C GLU A 449 27.49 7.17 5.23
N ASP A 450 27.75 7.66 6.45
CA ASP A 450 27.89 6.78 7.62
C ASP A 450 26.55 6.17 8.07
N SER A 451 26.52 4.85 8.14
CA SER A 451 25.40 4.11 8.74
C SER A 451 25.70 3.76 10.20
N HIS A 452 24.65 3.63 11.00
CA HIS A 452 24.70 3.27 12.42
C HIS A 452 23.97 1.96 12.66
N ILE A 453 24.69 0.94 13.12
CA ILE A 453 24.14 -0.39 13.42
C ILE A 453 24.35 -0.71 14.90
N GLN A 454 23.28 -1.01 15.61
CA GLN A 454 23.29 -1.34 17.02
C GLN A 454 22.60 -2.69 17.29
N VAL A 455 23.23 -3.51 18.13
CA VAL A 455 22.68 -4.79 18.59
C VAL A 455 22.74 -4.86 20.11
N VAL A 456 21.63 -5.24 20.74
CA VAL A 456 21.51 -5.32 22.20
C VAL A 456 20.84 -6.63 22.60
N SER A 457 21.52 -7.47 23.38
CA SER A 457 20.94 -8.69 23.97
C SER A 457 21.69 -9.13 25.24
N SER A 458 20.96 -9.76 26.16
CA SER A 458 21.53 -10.38 27.36
C SER A 458 22.08 -11.79 27.14
N THR A 459 21.83 -12.42 25.99
CA THR A 459 22.28 -13.79 25.70
C THR A 459 23.45 -13.79 24.72
N ASN A 460 23.17 -13.53 23.45
CA ASN A 460 24.13 -13.52 22.36
C ASN A 460 23.78 -12.38 21.42
N THR A 461 24.81 -11.62 21.06
CA THR A 461 24.74 -10.47 20.17
C THR A 461 25.68 -10.68 19.02
N GLN A 462 25.19 -10.60 17.79
CA GLN A 462 26.00 -10.66 16.60
C GLN A 462 25.64 -9.49 15.69
N LEU A 463 26.62 -8.74 15.20
CA LEU A 463 26.37 -7.76 14.15
C LEU A 463 26.01 -8.48 12.85
N PHE A 464 26.80 -9.51 12.52
CA PHE A 464 26.66 -10.27 11.29
C PHE A 464 26.73 -11.77 11.63
N GLU A 465 25.70 -12.53 11.25
CA GLU A 465 25.62 -13.99 11.41
C GLU A 465 25.77 -14.68 10.05
N ASP A 466 26.38 -15.88 10.04
CA ASP A 466 26.67 -16.71 8.85
C ASP A 466 27.80 -16.17 7.95
N LYS A 467 27.59 -16.09 6.63
CA LYS A 467 28.63 -15.76 5.62
C LYS A 467 28.37 -14.37 5.06
N ILE A 468 28.51 -13.37 5.92
CA ILE A 468 28.39 -11.97 5.54
C ILE A 468 29.77 -11.42 5.20
N THR A 469 29.89 -10.79 4.03
CA THR A 469 31.07 -10.01 3.64
C THR A 469 30.72 -8.53 3.78
N VAL A 470 31.56 -7.76 4.46
CA VAL A 470 31.36 -6.31 4.65
C VAL A 470 32.41 -5.51 3.87
N HIS A 471 31.94 -4.61 3.04
CA HIS A 471 32.73 -3.63 2.30
C HIS A 471 32.40 -2.25 2.86
N ASN A 472 33.33 -1.66 3.60
CA ASN A 472 33.15 -0.33 4.19
C ASN A 472 33.99 0.68 3.44
N ASP A 473 33.43 1.87 3.16
CA ASP A 473 34.19 2.99 2.62
C ASP A 473 35.27 3.41 3.64
N PRO A 474 36.57 3.40 3.28
CA PRO A 474 37.64 3.79 4.20
C PRO A 474 37.60 5.26 4.60
N GLU A 475 36.97 6.14 3.80
CA GLU A 475 36.87 7.58 4.08
C GLU A 475 35.71 7.92 5.02
N MET A 476 34.63 7.14 4.98
CA MET A 476 33.42 7.32 5.81
C MET A 476 32.92 6.00 6.40
N PRO A 477 33.67 5.40 7.37
CA PRO A 477 33.34 4.09 7.88
C PRO A 477 32.03 4.11 8.67
N SER A 478 31.11 3.23 8.30
CA SER A 478 29.89 2.99 9.09
C SER A 478 30.21 2.45 10.48
N LYS A 479 29.40 2.86 11.46
CA LYS A 479 29.60 2.62 12.89
C LYS A 479 28.69 1.53 13.40
N CYS A 480 29.29 0.60 14.13
CA CYS A 480 28.65 -0.55 14.73
C CYS A 480 28.81 -0.51 16.26
N GLN A 481 27.79 -0.95 16.99
CA GLN A 481 27.78 -0.98 18.46
C GLN A 481 27.10 -2.25 18.99
N ILE A 482 27.73 -2.88 19.99
CA ILE A 482 27.19 -4.07 20.67
C ILE A 482 26.96 -3.75 22.14
N ASN A 483 25.77 -4.06 22.67
CA ASN A 483 25.42 -3.96 24.09
C ASN A 483 25.75 -2.60 24.74
N ASN A 484 25.48 -1.50 24.03
CA ASN A 484 25.80 -0.13 24.46
C ASN A 484 27.30 0.11 24.77
N GLY A 485 28.19 -0.71 24.21
CA GLY A 485 29.63 -0.53 24.28
C GLY A 485 30.13 0.67 23.45
N PRO A 486 31.44 0.86 23.28
CA PRO A 486 31.96 1.89 22.38
C PRO A 486 31.55 1.61 20.91
N GLU A 487 31.40 2.66 20.11
CA GLU A 487 31.23 2.54 18.66
C GLU A 487 32.54 2.09 18.01
N MET A 488 32.44 1.21 17.01
CA MET A 488 33.57 0.70 16.22
C MET A 488 33.19 0.67 14.73
N PRO A 489 34.15 0.68 13.79
CA PRO A 489 33.85 0.42 12.38
C PRO A 489 33.15 -0.93 12.19
N CYS A 490 32.24 -1.03 11.22
CA CYS A 490 31.49 -2.27 10.94
C CYS A 490 32.30 -3.38 10.23
N SER A 491 33.55 -3.13 9.86
CA SER A 491 34.42 -4.06 9.12
C SER A 491 35.17 -5.06 10.00
#